data_AF-A0A6J3K4G2-F1
#
_entry.id   AF-A0A6J3K4G2-F1
#
_cell.length_a   1.000
_cell.length_b   1.000
_cell.length_c   1.000
_cell.angle_alpha   90.00
_cell.angle_beta   90.00
_cell.angle_gamma   90.00
#
_symmetry.space_group_name_H-M   'P 1'
#
loop_
_entity.id
_entity.type
_entity.pdbx_description
1 polymer ?
#
loop_
_entity_poly.entity_id
_entity_poly.type
_entity_poly.pdbx_seq_one_letter_code
_entity_poly.pdbx_strand_id
1 'polypeptide(L)'
;MKDLYDLKKPDAQIMQKKNDILPFEDITPVEKFSVKYNAPLFMIALHNKKRPHNLVMGRMYEQTLLDMAEFGIENYKGLKSFKVPKIAEGIKPLLVFNGELFENNYELNRIKNLFVDMFQREPVEKIRLQGLEHVLSFTAIDNKILVRSYRILLKKSDCRIPRIELEEIGPRADLICRRTKLASEDLFKQACKKPKELKVKKKKNISVDKLGTTFGRVHVGAQNINSIQTRKMKGLKKTMAEKKAGSKRKNIENSDNDNLKKLKTNSDSAD
;
A
#
# COMPACT_ATOMS: atom_id res chain seq x y z
N MET A 1 -30.11 0.04 -0.50
CA MET A 1 -29.83 1.50 -0.48
C MET A 1 -29.83 2.07 0.93
N LYS A 2 -30.92 2.02 1.71
CA LYS A 2 -30.93 2.55 3.09
C LYS A 2 -29.81 1.96 3.96
N ASP A 3 -29.65 0.65 3.91
CA ASP A 3 -28.60 -0.06 4.63
C ASP A 3 -27.17 0.37 4.24
N LEU A 4 -26.89 0.64 2.96
CA LEU A 4 -25.59 1.15 2.51
C LEU A 4 -25.39 2.62 2.92
N TYR A 5 -26.47 3.40 2.92
CA TYR A 5 -26.47 4.77 3.40
C TYR A 5 -26.13 4.84 4.89
N ASP A 6 -26.74 3.99 5.72
CA ASP A 6 -26.46 3.93 7.16
C ASP A 6 -24.99 3.57 7.45
N LEU A 7 -24.38 2.69 6.65
CA LEU A 7 -22.95 2.38 6.79
C LEU A 7 -22.03 3.58 6.48
N LYS A 8 -22.45 4.48 5.57
CA LYS A 8 -21.63 5.62 5.14
C LYS A 8 -21.93 6.92 5.91
N LYS A 9 -22.97 6.95 6.75
CA LYS A 9 -23.24 8.11 7.63
C LYS A 9 -22.01 8.48 8.48
N PRO A 10 -21.76 9.78 8.70
CA PRO A 10 -22.53 10.93 8.24
C PRO A 10 -22.19 11.40 6.81
N ASP A 11 -21.18 10.82 6.16
CA ASP A 11 -20.57 11.29 4.91
C ASP A 11 -21.36 10.89 3.64
N ALA A 12 -22.68 10.75 3.77
CA ALA A 12 -23.56 10.35 2.69
C ALA A 12 -24.84 11.19 2.69
N GLN A 13 -25.34 11.46 1.48
CA GLN A 13 -26.63 12.09 1.25
C GLN A 13 -27.47 11.21 0.32
N ILE A 14 -28.72 10.95 0.71
CA ILE A 14 -29.67 10.19 -0.11
C ILE A 14 -30.67 11.13 -0.78
N MET A 15 -30.87 10.96 -2.08
CA MET A 15 -31.90 11.69 -2.82
C MET A 15 -33.26 10.99 -2.65
N GLN A 16 -34.31 11.76 -2.36
CA GLN A 16 -35.66 11.21 -2.17
C GLN A 16 -36.42 11.03 -3.49
N LYS A 17 -36.15 11.90 -4.47
CA LYS A 17 -36.79 11.85 -5.79
C LYS A 17 -36.17 10.74 -6.63
N LYS A 18 -37.01 10.02 -7.37
CA LYS A 18 -36.57 9.10 -8.42
C LYS A 18 -36.15 9.95 -9.62
N ASN A 19 -34.90 9.84 -10.03
CA ASN A 19 -34.39 10.49 -11.22
C ASN A 19 -34.27 9.44 -12.32
N ASP A 20 -34.74 9.76 -13.52
CA ASP A 20 -34.59 8.89 -14.68
C ASP A 20 -33.20 9.11 -15.28
N ILE A 21 -32.25 8.26 -14.90
CA ILE A 21 -30.85 8.35 -15.31
C ILE A 21 -30.41 6.96 -15.75
N LEU A 22 -29.78 6.90 -16.92
CA LEU A 22 -29.17 5.71 -17.48
C LEU A 22 -27.65 5.92 -17.53
N PRO A 23 -26.88 5.55 -16.48
CA PRO A 23 -25.49 5.97 -16.33
C PRO A 23 -24.54 5.54 -17.44
N PHE A 24 -24.88 4.46 -18.16
CA PHE A 24 -24.09 3.95 -19.27
C PHE A 24 -24.42 4.59 -20.62
N GLU A 25 -25.56 5.28 -20.73
CA GLU A 25 -25.97 6.00 -21.95
C GLU A 25 -25.62 7.49 -21.82
N ASP A 26 -26.03 8.12 -20.71
CA ASP A 26 -25.72 9.52 -20.41
C ASP A 26 -25.37 9.71 -18.92
N ILE A 27 -24.16 10.21 -18.67
CA ILE A 27 -23.61 10.48 -17.33
C ILE A 27 -23.73 11.95 -16.92
N THR A 28 -24.05 12.84 -17.86
CA THR A 28 -24.10 14.30 -17.65
C THR A 28 -24.97 14.71 -16.45
N PRO A 29 -26.15 14.08 -16.19
CA PRO A 29 -26.94 14.39 -15.00
C PRO A 29 -26.21 14.08 -13.68
N VAL A 30 -25.45 12.98 -13.64
CA VAL A 30 -24.69 12.56 -12.45
C VAL A 30 -23.53 13.52 -12.20
N GLU A 31 -22.84 13.96 -13.26
CA GLU A 31 -21.79 14.98 -13.16
C GLU A 31 -22.35 16.30 -12.62
N LYS A 32 -23.50 16.77 -13.13
CA LYS A 32 -24.19 17.95 -12.59
C LYS A 32 -24.54 17.81 -11.10
N PHE A 33 -24.97 16.62 -10.67
CA PHE A 33 -25.22 16.36 -9.25
C PHE A 33 -23.93 16.33 -8.42
N SER A 34 -22.85 15.76 -8.96
CA SER A 34 -21.53 15.79 -8.33
C SER A 34 -21.07 17.23 -8.09
N VAL A 35 -21.24 18.14 -9.06
CA VAL A 35 -20.94 19.57 -8.88
C VAL A 35 -21.82 20.19 -7.81
N LYS A 36 -23.15 19.97 -7.91
CA LYS A 36 -24.13 20.60 -7.03
C LYS A 36 -23.97 20.21 -5.55
N TYR A 37 -23.71 18.93 -5.29
CA TYR A 37 -23.60 18.40 -3.93
C TYR A 37 -22.15 18.24 -3.46
N ASN A 38 -21.18 18.63 -4.30
CA ASN A 38 -19.75 18.43 -4.07
C ASN A 38 -19.43 16.98 -3.64
N ALA A 39 -20.01 16.01 -4.35
CA ALA A 39 -19.98 14.59 -3.99
C ALA A 39 -19.22 13.79 -5.07
N PRO A 40 -17.94 13.43 -4.83
CA PRO A 40 -17.13 12.74 -5.83
C PRO A 40 -17.48 11.25 -5.98
N LEU A 41 -18.23 10.68 -5.04
CA LEU A 41 -18.65 9.29 -5.05
C LEU A 41 -20.17 9.21 -5.23
N PHE A 42 -20.63 8.25 -6.03
CA PHE A 42 -22.07 8.06 -6.23
C PHE A 42 -22.46 6.58 -6.27
N MET A 43 -23.71 6.34 -5.89
CA MET A 43 -24.37 5.04 -6.03
C MET A 43 -25.76 5.24 -6.62
N ILE A 44 -26.10 4.48 -7.66
CA ILE A 44 -27.41 4.53 -8.32
C ILE A 44 -28.00 3.13 -8.31
N ALA A 45 -29.23 3.02 -7.81
CA ALA A 45 -29.98 1.77 -7.84
C ALA A 45 -30.99 1.81 -9.00
N LEU A 46 -30.96 0.80 -9.86
CA LEU A 46 -31.84 0.63 -11.01
C LEU A 46 -32.48 -0.76 -10.96
N HIS A 47 -33.61 -0.92 -11.64
CA HIS A 47 -34.26 -2.23 -11.77
C HIS A 47 -34.94 -2.32 -13.14
N ASN A 48 -34.66 -3.39 -13.89
CA ASN A 48 -35.38 -3.72 -15.11
C ASN A 48 -35.42 -5.25 -15.34
N LYS A 49 -36.22 -5.72 -16.29
CA LYS A 49 -36.41 -7.16 -16.57
C LYS A 49 -35.10 -7.88 -16.96
N LYS A 50 -34.21 -7.21 -17.70
CA LYS A 50 -32.92 -7.77 -18.15
C LYS A 50 -31.86 -7.76 -17.04
N ARG A 51 -31.95 -6.80 -16.13
CA ARG A 51 -31.00 -6.47 -15.05
C ARG A 51 -31.80 -6.14 -13.79
N PRO A 52 -32.36 -7.17 -13.12
CA PRO A 52 -33.00 -6.96 -11.83
C PRO A 52 -31.95 -6.56 -10.79
N HIS A 53 -32.42 -5.86 -9.76
CA HIS A 53 -31.67 -5.40 -8.56
C HIS A 53 -30.26 -4.90 -8.88
N ASN A 54 -30.21 -3.87 -9.72
CA ASN A 54 -28.97 -3.38 -10.28
C ASN A 54 -28.44 -2.20 -9.45
N LEU A 55 -27.16 -2.23 -9.12
CA LEU A 55 -26.48 -1.20 -8.36
C LEU A 55 -25.26 -0.73 -9.15
N VAL A 56 -25.25 0.53 -9.54
CA VAL A 56 -24.10 1.17 -10.16
C VAL A 56 -23.36 1.95 -9.08
N MET A 57 -22.06 1.71 -8.95
CA MET A 57 -21.17 2.49 -8.11
C MET A 57 -20.15 3.18 -8.99
N GLY A 58 -19.81 4.43 -8.68
CA GLY A 58 -18.78 5.14 -9.42
C GLY A 58 -18.15 6.27 -8.63
N ARG A 59 -17.08 6.79 -9.21
CA ARG A 59 -16.30 7.90 -8.67
C ARG A 59 -15.95 8.89 -9.77
N MET A 60 -15.86 10.15 -9.38
CA MET A 60 -15.55 11.28 -10.23
C MET A 60 -14.13 11.77 -9.97
N TYR A 61 -13.49 12.31 -11.00
CA TYR A 61 -12.24 13.06 -10.91
C TYR A 61 -12.49 14.43 -11.56
N GLU A 62 -12.20 15.51 -10.85
CA GLU A 62 -12.49 16.89 -11.31
C GLU A 62 -13.93 17.05 -11.81
N GLN A 63 -14.89 16.43 -11.12
CA GLN A 63 -16.33 16.44 -11.44
C GLN A 63 -16.73 15.73 -12.74
N THR A 64 -15.80 15.05 -13.40
CA THR A 64 -16.04 14.19 -14.56
C THR A 64 -15.95 12.71 -14.17
N LEU A 65 -16.60 11.84 -14.92
CA LEU A 65 -16.55 10.39 -14.65
C LEU A 65 -15.12 9.84 -14.76
N LEU A 66 -14.63 9.25 -13.67
CA LEU A 66 -13.38 8.49 -13.67
C LEU A 66 -13.67 7.01 -13.93
N ASP A 67 -14.34 6.34 -12.98
CA ASP A 67 -14.68 4.93 -13.10
C ASP A 67 -16.12 4.68 -12.62
N MET A 68 -16.80 3.71 -13.24
CA MET A 68 -18.02 3.13 -12.70
C MET A 68 -18.13 1.64 -13.00
N ALA A 69 -18.79 0.93 -12.10
CA ALA A 69 -19.08 -0.49 -12.21
C ALA A 69 -20.54 -0.77 -11.86
N GLU A 70 -21.15 -1.67 -12.64
CA GLU A 70 -22.51 -2.15 -12.47
C GLU A 70 -22.49 -3.53 -11.80
N PHE A 71 -23.28 -3.67 -10.74
CA PHE A 71 -23.40 -4.90 -9.97
C PHE A 71 -24.86 -5.37 -9.94
N GLY A 72 -25.08 -6.64 -10.24
CA GLY A 72 -26.35 -7.31 -9.93
C GLY A 72 -26.34 -7.80 -8.49
N ILE A 73 -27.34 -7.45 -7.69
CA ILE A 73 -27.45 -7.91 -6.30
C ILE A 73 -28.24 -9.21 -6.26
N GLU A 74 -27.65 -10.26 -5.70
CA GLU A 74 -28.27 -11.53 -5.32
C GLU A 74 -28.20 -11.76 -3.80
N ASN A 75 -29.05 -12.64 -3.29
CA ASN A 75 -29.06 -13.12 -1.89
C ASN A 75 -28.99 -12.02 -0.83
N TYR A 76 -29.67 -10.90 -1.07
CA TYR A 76 -29.64 -9.76 -0.16
C TYR A 76 -30.33 -10.07 1.18
N LYS A 77 -29.62 -9.85 2.29
CA LYS A 77 -30.22 -9.76 3.63
C LYS A 77 -29.84 -8.43 4.26
N GLY A 78 -30.85 -7.61 4.56
CA GLY A 78 -30.64 -6.28 5.13
C GLY A 78 -30.29 -6.29 6.62
N LEU A 79 -29.84 -5.17 7.17
CA LEU A 79 -29.44 -5.04 8.59
C LEU A 79 -30.56 -5.49 9.54
N LYS A 80 -31.82 -5.18 9.21
CA LYS A 80 -32.99 -5.51 10.03
C LYS A 80 -33.22 -7.02 10.20
N SER A 81 -32.72 -7.84 9.27
CA SER A 81 -32.90 -9.30 9.34
C SER A 81 -32.00 -9.97 10.38
N PHE A 82 -30.94 -9.29 10.81
CA PHE A 82 -30.01 -9.78 11.83
C PHE A 82 -30.39 -9.17 13.19
N LYS A 83 -30.86 -10.00 14.12
CA LYS A 83 -31.26 -9.61 15.49
C LYS A 83 -30.05 -9.44 16.42
N VAL A 84 -29.13 -8.57 16.03
CA VAL A 84 -27.83 -8.35 16.67
C VAL A 84 -27.62 -6.85 16.87
N PRO A 85 -26.98 -6.39 17.98
CA PRO A 85 -26.61 -4.99 18.16
C PRO A 85 -25.83 -4.45 16.95
N LYS A 86 -26.25 -3.28 16.48
CA LYS A 86 -25.61 -2.60 15.35
C LYS A 86 -24.42 -1.77 15.82
N ILE A 87 -23.65 -1.31 14.84
CA ILE A 87 -22.44 -0.50 15.08
C ILE A 87 -22.83 0.97 15.23
N ALA A 88 -22.01 1.73 15.95
CA ALA A 88 -22.16 3.18 16.00
C ALA A 88 -21.91 3.83 14.63
N GLU A 89 -22.65 4.90 14.35
CA GLU A 89 -22.43 5.71 13.14
C GLU A 89 -21.04 6.37 13.19
N GLY A 90 -20.44 6.67 12.03
CA GLY A 90 -19.14 7.34 12.00
C GLY A 90 -17.90 6.43 12.13
N ILE A 91 -18.06 5.14 12.45
CA ILE A 91 -16.92 4.24 12.68
C ILE A 91 -16.18 3.92 11.38
N LYS A 92 -14.86 3.95 11.44
CA LYS A 92 -13.98 3.53 10.34
C LYS A 92 -14.01 2.01 10.20
N PRO A 93 -14.55 1.47 9.08
CA PRO A 93 -14.57 0.03 8.88
C PRO A 93 -13.18 -0.49 8.54
N LEU A 94 -12.89 -1.71 8.98
CA LEU A 94 -11.80 -2.51 8.44
C LEU A 94 -12.27 -3.18 7.15
N LEU A 95 -11.47 -3.06 6.10
CA LEU A 95 -11.78 -3.68 4.80
C LEU A 95 -10.89 -4.91 4.62
N VAL A 96 -11.52 -6.06 4.39
CA VAL A 96 -10.84 -7.33 4.15
C VAL A 96 -11.19 -7.77 2.74
N PHE A 97 -10.18 -7.99 1.89
CA PHE A 97 -10.35 -8.48 0.53
C PHE A 97 -9.74 -9.88 0.45
N ASN A 98 -10.60 -10.88 0.22
CA ASN A 98 -10.22 -12.27 0.09
C ASN A 98 -10.35 -12.72 -1.37
N GLY A 99 -9.36 -13.46 -1.85
CA GLY A 99 -9.33 -14.03 -3.19
C GLY A 99 -8.25 -13.41 -4.08
N GLU A 100 -7.47 -14.26 -4.73
CA GLU A 100 -6.38 -13.90 -5.64
C GLU A 100 -6.87 -13.17 -6.90
N LEU A 101 -8.14 -13.35 -7.24
CA LEU A 101 -8.81 -12.68 -8.37
C LEU A 101 -8.73 -11.15 -8.28
N PHE A 102 -8.67 -10.58 -7.07
CA PHE A 102 -8.51 -9.14 -6.88
C PHE A 102 -7.11 -8.62 -7.30
N GLU A 103 -6.12 -9.50 -7.40
CA GLU A 103 -4.75 -9.15 -7.78
C GLU A 103 -4.47 -9.54 -9.23
N ASN A 104 -4.98 -10.70 -9.65
CA ASN A 104 -4.74 -11.26 -10.99
C ASN A 104 -5.60 -10.62 -12.08
N ASN A 105 -6.86 -10.25 -11.79
CA ASN A 105 -7.76 -9.64 -12.78
C ASN A 105 -7.74 -8.12 -12.66
N TYR A 106 -7.39 -7.44 -13.75
CA TYR A 106 -7.35 -5.98 -13.83
C TYR A 106 -8.69 -5.33 -13.45
N GLU A 107 -9.83 -5.86 -13.91
CA GLU A 107 -11.14 -5.28 -13.60
C GLU A 107 -11.47 -5.36 -12.12
N LEU A 108 -11.23 -6.53 -11.50
CA LEU A 108 -11.48 -6.73 -10.08
C LEU A 108 -10.49 -5.94 -9.21
N ASN A 109 -9.25 -5.74 -9.66
CA ASN A 109 -8.30 -4.86 -9.00
C ASN A 109 -8.82 -3.41 -8.95
N ARG A 110 -9.32 -2.91 -10.09
CA ARG A 110 -9.94 -1.57 -10.18
C ARG A 110 -11.20 -1.48 -9.31
N ILE A 111 -12.02 -2.53 -9.27
CA ILE A 111 -13.20 -2.61 -8.40
C ILE A 111 -12.81 -2.65 -6.91
N LYS A 112 -11.77 -3.40 -6.53
CA LYS A 112 -11.21 -3.38 -5.17
C LYS A 112 -10.81 -1.96 -4.78
N ASN A 113 -10.12 -1.24 -5.67
CA ASN A 113 -9.76 0.16 -5.43
C ASN A 113 -11.00 1.07 -5.32
N LEU A 114 -12.04 0.85 -6.12
CA LEU A 114 -13.31 1.57 -5.99
C LEU A 114 -14.00 1.30 -4.64
N PHE A 115 -14.03 0.05 -4.16
CA PHE A 115 -14.58 -0.29 -2.84
C PHE A 115 -13.78 0.29 -1.70
N VAL A 116 -12.44 0.32 -1.83
CA VAL A 116 -11.58 1.01 -0.87
C VAL A 116 -12.01 2.47 -0.79
N ASP A 117 -12.05 3.23 -1.88
CA ASP A 117 -12.47 4.64 -1.84
C ASP A 117 -13.91 4.82 -1.33
N MET A 118 -14.80 3.89 -1.64
CA MET A 118 -16.22 3.97 -1.26
C MET A 118 -16.44 3.79 0.24
N PHE A 119 -15.77 2.83 0.87
CA PHE A 119 -16.00 2.47 2.27
C PHE A 119 -14.91 2.94 3.22
N GLN A 120 -13.73 3.29 2.70
CA GLN A 120 -12.70 3.95 3.50
C GLN A 120 -13.19 5.33 3.95
N ARG A 121 -12.84 5.67 5.20
CA ARG A 121 -13.00 7.01 5.78
C ARG A 121 -11.66 7.73 5.80
N GLU A 122 -11.52 8.74 6.64
CA GLU A 122 -10.29 9.52 6.71
C GLU A 122 -9.05 8.67 7.05
N PRO A 123 -7.88 9.00 6.46
CA PRO A 123 -6.61 8.46 6.90
C PRO A 123 -6.30 9.00 8.29
N VAL A 124 -6.05 8.09 9.25
CA VAL A 124 -5.72 8.44 10.64
C VAL A 124 -4.41 7.77 11.01
N GLU A 125 -3.56 8.46 11.77
CA GLU A 125 -2.26 7.94 12.21
C GLU A 125 -2.38 6.96 13.38
N LYS A 126 -3.37 7.18 14.26
CA LYS A 126 -3.59 6.39 15.47
C LYS A 126 -5.06 5.99 15.56
N ILE A 127 -5.29 4.75 15.94
CA ILE A 127 -6.64 4.17 16.09
C ILE A 127 -6.78 3.65 17.51
N ARG A 128 -7.93 3.93 18.14
CA ARG A 128 -8.31 3.34 19.43
C ARG A 128 -8.81 1.92 19.21
N LEU A 129 -8.39 0.98 20.05
CA LEU A 129 -8.83 -0.43 19.98
C LEU A 129 -10.36 -0.58 20.06
N GLN A 130 -11.01 0.19 20.94
CA GLN A 130 -12.48 0.20 21.06
C GLN A 130 -13.18 0.73 19.80
N GLY A 131 -12.49 1.50 18.95
CA GLY A 131 -13.05 1.98 17.68
C GLY A 131 -13.04 0.94 16.57
N LEU A 132 -12.43 -0.24 16.78
CA LEU A 132 -12.41 -1.34 15.82
C LEU A 132 -13.63 -2.23 16.01
N GLU A 133 -14.80 -1.70 15.64
CA GLU A 133 -16.06 -2.43 15.80
C GLU A 133 -16.55 -3.13 14.52
N HIS A 134 -16.12 -2.68 13.34
CA HIS A 134 -16.71 -3.07 12.06
C HIS A 134 -15.69 -3.64 11.09
N VAL A 135 -16.03 -4.77 10.47
CA VAL A 135 -15.31 -5.36 9.34
C VAL A 135 -16.26 -5.54 8.16
N LEU A 136 -15.85 -5.02 7.01
CA LEU A 136 -16.44 -5.34 5.71
C LEU A 136 -15.53 -6.34 5.01
N SER A 137 -16.06 -7.52 4.76
CA SER A 137 -15.37 -8.59 4.05
C SER A 137 -15.90 -8.68 2.63
N PHE A 138 -14.98 -8.58 1.67
CA PHE A 138 -15.21 -8.76 0.25
C PHE A 138 -14.51 -10.05 -0.17
N THR A 139 -15.24 -11.04 -0.66
CA THR A 139 -14.66 -12.29 -1.14
C THR A 139 -14.97 -12.45 -2.62
N ALA A 140 -13.94 -12.46 -3.47
CA ALA A 140 -14.09 -12.69 -4.90
C ALA A 140 -14.11 -14.19 -5.18
N ILE A 141 -15.19 -14.65 -5.81
CA ILE A 141 -15.35 -16.01 -6.32
C ILE A 141 -15.84 -15.87 -7.75
N ASP A 142 -15.00 -16.28 -8.71
CA ASP A 142 -15.23 -16.11 -10.14
C ASP A 142 -15.62 -14.65 -10.49
N ASN A 143 -16.84 -14.43 -10.99
CA ASN A 143 -17.40 -13.11 -11.31
C ASN A 143 -18.36 -12.55 -10.25
N LYS A 144 -18.36 -13.15 -9.04
CA LYS A 144 -19.18 -12.71 -7.90
C LYS A 144 -18.31 -12.18 -6.78
N ILE A 145 -18.73 -11.07 -6.18
CA ILE A 145 -18.11 -10.50 -4.99
C ILE A 145 -19.10 -10.63 -3.85
N LEU A 146 -18.78 -11.50 -2.90
CA LEU A 146 -19.57 -11.68 -1.69
C LEU A 146 -19.23 -10.55 -0.72
N VAL A 147 -20.21 -9.72 -0.40
CA VAL A 147 -20.11 -8.66 0.59
C VAL A 147 -20.73 -9.13 1.89
N ARG A 148 -19.95 -9.13 2.96
CA ARG A 148 -20.37 -9.48 4.31
C ARG A 148 -19.92 -8.40 5.29
N SER A 149 -20.73 -8.18 6.31
CA SER A 149 -20.52 -7.13 7.30
C SER A 149 -20.61 -7.76 8.69
N TYR A 150 -19.52 -7.64 9.44
CA TYR A 150 -19.33 -8.26 10.74
C TYR A 150 -19.02 -7.22 11.81
N ARG A 151 -19.57 -7.44 13.00
CA ARG A 151 -19.17 -6.75 14.23
C ARG A 151 -18.04 -7.53 14.89
N ILE A 152 -17.03 -6.83 15.35
CA ILE A 152 -15.90 -7.40 16.10
C ILE A 152 -16.28 -7.49 17.58
N LEU A 153 -16.08 -8.67 18.16
CA LEU A 153 -16.15 -8.93 19.59
C LEU A 153 -14.75 -9.26 20.09
N LEU A 154 -14.25 -8.45 21.02
CA LEU A 154 -12.96 -8.65 21.67
C LEU A 154 -13.19 -9.43 22.98
N LYS A 155 -12.84 -10.72 22.98
CA LYS A 155 -12.91 -11.57 24.17
C LYS A 155 -11.58 -11.60 24.92
N LYS A 156 -11.66 -11.84 26.22
CA LYS A 156 -10.48 -12.04 27.08
C LYS A 156 -9.68 -13.25 26.58
N SER A 157 -8.38 -13.09 26.57
CA SER A 157 -7.37 -14.11 26.25
C SER A 157 -6.27 -14.06 27.31
N ASP A 158 -5.45 -15.11 27.39
CA ASP A 158 -4.32 -15.19 28.33
C ASP A 158 -3.06 -14.46 27.83
N CYS A 159 -3.14 -13.85 26.64
CA CYS A 159 -2.07 -13.07 26.03
C CYS A 159 -2.43 -11.58 26.00
N ARG A 160 -1.44 -10.72 25.70
CA ARG A 160 -1.65 -9.27 25.51
C ARG A 160 -2.65 -8.94 24.38
N ILE A 161 -2.86 -9.86 23.44
CA ILE A 161 -3.72 -9.67 22.26
C ILE A 161 -5.09 -10.34 22.54
N PRO A 162 -6.22 -9.62 22.46
CA PRO A 162 -7.55 -10.19 22.70
C PRO A 162 -7.93 -11.25 21.67
N ARG A 163 -8.76 -12.21 22.06
CA ARG A 163 -9.35 -13.17 21.10
C ARG A 163 -10.45 -12.49 20.31
N ILE A 164 -10.33 -12.47 18.99
CA ILE A 164 -11.29 -11.83 18.09
C ILE A 164 -12.35 -12.83 17.68
N GLU A 165 -13.62 -12.47 17.88
CA GLU A 165 -14.77 -13.16 17.29
C GLU A 165 -15.58 -12.20 16.43
N LEU A 166 -16.25 -12.74 15.41
CA LEU A 166 -17.01 -11.98 14.44
C LEU A 166 -18.48 -12.39 14.51
N GLU A 167 -19.35 -11.40 14.63
CA GLU A 167 -20.80 -11.59 14.61
C GLU A 167 -21.40 -10.91 13.38
N GLU A 168 -22.20 -11.61 12.59
CA GLU A 168 -22.75 -11.04 11.37
C GLU A 168 -23.92 -10.08 11.67
N ILE A 169 -23.80 -8.84 11.18
CA ILE A 169 -24.77 -7.78 11.43
C ILE A 169 -25.54 -7.33 10.18
N GLY A 170 -25.04 -7.70 8.99
CA GLY A 170 -25.53 -7.24 7.70
C GLY A 170 -25.00 -5.85 7.29
N PRO A 171 -25.20 -5.45 6.03
CA PRO A 171 -25.95 -6.16 5.00
C PRO A 171 -25.12 -7.30 4.40
N ARG A 172 -25.80 -8.39 4.06
CA ARG A 172 -25.26 -9.50 3.27
C ARG A 172 -25.73 -9.30 1.83
N ALA A 173 -24.81 -9.30 0.88
CA ALA A 173 -25.13 -9.19 -0.53
C ALA A 173 -24.12 -9.95 -1.38
N ASP A 174 -24.59 -10.56 -2.46
CA ASP A 174 -23.73 -11.16 -3.48
C ASP A 174 -23.79 -10.24 -4.70
N LEU A 175 -22.66 -9.65 -5.06
CA LEU A 175 -22.55 -8.71 -6.17
C LEU A 175 -22.02 -9.43 -7.40
N ILE A 176 -22.84 -9.59 -8.43
CA ILE A 176 -22.40 -10.08 -9.74
C ILE A 176 -21.86 -8.89 -10.52
N CYS A 177 -20.59 -8.96 -10.93
CA CYS A 177 -20.01 -7.97 -11.83
C CYS A 177 -20.71 -8.01 -13.20
N ARG A 178 -21.21 -6.86 -13.66
CA ARG A 178 -21.86 -6.70 -14.97
C ARG A 178 -21.00 -5.77 -15.85
N ARG A 179 -21.53 -4.62 -16.27
CA ARG A 179 -20.79 -3.66 -17.10
C ARG A 179 -19.81 -2.85 -16.25
N THR A 180 -18.65 -2.59 -16.82
CA THR A 180 -17.63 -1.70 -16.24
C THR A 180 -17.31 -0.61 -17.25
N LYS A 181 -17.05 0.60 -16.75
CA LYS A 181 -16.49 1.72 -17.52
C LYS A 181 -15.32 2.24 -16.72
N LEU A 182 -14.13 1.76 -17.07
CA LEU A 182 -12.89 2.09 -16.39
C LEU A 182 -12.18 3.24 -17.13
N ALA A 183 -11.55 4.14 -16.38
CA ALA A 183 -10.68 5.18 -16.91
C ALA A 183 -9.52 4.59 -17.70
N SER A 184 -9.03 5.36 -18.67
CA SER A 184 -7.74 5.10 -19.30
C SER A 184 -6.61 5.19 -18.26
N GLU A 185 -5.51 4.48 -18.50
CA GLU A 185 -4.37 4.50 -17.57
C GLU A 185 -3.82 5.90 -17.34
N ASP A 186 -3.80 6.75 -18.37
CA ASP A 186 -3.25 8.10 -18.28
C ASP A 186 -4.12 9.00 -17.41
N LEU A 187 -5.45 8.93 -17.58
CA LEU A 187 -6.40 9.66 -16.73
C LEU A 187 -6.29 9.17 -15.29
N PHE A 188 -6.15 7.85 -15.07
CA PHE A 188 -5.98 7.31 -13.73
C PHE A 188 -4.65 7.72 -13.08
N LYS A 189 -3.55 7.73 -13.84
CA LYS A 189 -2.24 8.22 -13.39
C LYS A 189 -2.28 9.70 -13.02
N GLN A 190 -3.01 10.51 -13.78
CA GLN A 190 -3.25 11.93 -13.46
C GLN A 190 -4.04 12.06 -12.16
N ALA A 191 -5.12 11.30 -11.99
CA ALA A 191 -5.93 11.31 -10.78
C ALA A 191 -5.15 10.90 -9.51
N CYS A 192 -4.19 9.98 -9.64
CA CYS A 192 -3.33 9.54 -8.52
C CYS A 192 -2.09 10.41 -8.29
N LYS A 193 -1.93 11.53 -9.01
CA LYS A 193 -0.73 12.37 -8.90
C LYS A 193 -0.70 13.12 -7.56
N LYS A 194 0.24 12.76 -6.70
CA LYS A 194 0.49 13.51 -5.45
C LYS A 194 1.11 14.89 -5.75
N PRO A 195 0.61 15.99 -5.13
CA PRO A 195 1.22 17.30 -5.18
C PRO A 195 2.71 17.29 -4.79
N LYS A 196 3.50 18.21 -5.36
CA LYS A 196 4.96 18.23 -5.15
C LYS A 196 5.31 18.61 -3.71
N GLU A 197 4.47 19.39 -3.05
CA GLU A 197 4.62 19.86 -1.67
C GLU A 197 4.49 18.70 -0.67
N LEU A 198 3.54 17.79 -0.91
CA LEU A 198 3.30 16.61 -0.07
C LEU A 198 4.33 15.49 -0.31
N LYS A 199 5.09 15.55 -1.42
CA LYS A 199 6.16 14.60 -1.68
C LYS A 199 7.40 14.97 -0.88
N VAL A 200 7.68 14.19 0.17
CA VAL A 200 8.91 14.31 0.96
C VAL A 200 10.14 14.05 0.07
N LYS A 201 10.81 15.11 -0.37
CA LYS A 201 12.06 15.01 -1.13
C LYS A 201 13.22 14.75 -0.17
N LYS A 202 13.69 13.51 -0.12
CA LYS A 202 14.94 13.18 0.58
C LYS A 202 16.11 13.82 -0.17
N LYS A 203 16.80 14.78 0.44
CA LYS A 203 18.05 15.32 -0.08
C LYS A 203 19.18 14.35 0.30
N LYS A 204 19.92 13.87 -0.70
CA LYS A 204 21.04 12.93 -0.48
C LYS A 204 22.06 13.57 0.47
N ASN A 205 22.61 12.77 1.38
CA ASN A 205 23.64 13.17 2.36
C ASN A 205 23.20 14.23 3.38
N ILE A 206 21.90 14.57 3.47
CA ILE A 206 21.38 15.48 4.49
C ILE A 206 20.35 14.71 5.31
N SER A 207 20.60 14.61 6.62
CA SER A 207 19.68 14.02 7.59
C SER A 207 19.27 15.06 8.61
N VAL A 208 18.03 15.02 9.08
CA VAL A 208 17.53 15.87 10.15
C VAL A 208 17.28 14.98 11.36
N ASP A 209 17.82 15.35 12.52
CA ASP A 209 17.58 14.64 13.77
C ASP A 209 16.17 14.92 14.31
N LYS A 210 15.71 14.12 15.27
CA LYS A 210 14.42 14.31 15.95
C LYS A 210 14.30 15.68 16.63
N LEU A 211 15.44 16.28 17.01
CA LEU A 211 15.53 17.62 17.59
C LEU A 211 15.58 18.74 16.53
N GLY A 212 15.53 18.42 15.24
CA GLY A 212 15.52 19.38 14.14
C GLY A 212 16.91 19.82 13.66
N THR A 213 18.00 19.30 14.22
CA THR A 213 19.36 19.60 13.77
C THR A 213 19.66 18.94 12.43
N THR A 214 20.25 19.69 11.50
CA THR A 214 20.61 19.23 10.16
C THR A 214 22.05 18.73 10.12
N PHE A 215 22.25 17.47 9.75
CA PHE A 215 23.55 16.85 9.57
C PHE A 215 23.83 16.61 8.08
N GLY A 216 25.01 17.03 7.63
CA GLY A 216 25.55 16.71 6.31
C GLY A 216 26.57 15.58 6.39
N ARG A 217 26.35 14.47 5.68
CA ARG A 217 27.32 13.37 5.61
C ARG A 217 28.33 13.62 4.51
N VAL A 218 29.59 13.80 4.89
CA VAL A 218 30.72 13.86 3.95
C VAL A 218 31.29 12.46 3.79
N HIS A 219 31.34 11.97 2.57
CA HIS A 219 31.96 10.68 2.25
C HIS A 219 33.40 10.92 1.80
N VAL A 220 34.34 10.76 2.74
CA VAL A 220 35.77 10.80 2.42
C VAL A 220 36.13 9.52 1.68
N GLY A 221 36.77 9.65 0.51
CA GLY A 221 37.25 8.51 -0.26
C GLY A 221 38.40 7.79 0.45
N ALA A 222 38.66 6.54 0.06
CA ALA A 222 39.82 5.81 0.56
C ALA A 222 41.11 6.53 0.16
N GLN A 223 41.94 6.90 1.14
CA GLN A 223 43.19 7.61 0.89
C GLN A 223 44.31 6.61 0.58
N ASN A 224 44.74 6.57 -0.68
CA ASN A 224 45.88 5.76 -1.10
C ASN A 224 47.19 6.51 -0.79
N ILE A 225 47.72 6.32 0.42
CA ILE A 225 48.95 6.99 0.88
C ILE A 225 50.20 6.39 0.22
N ASN A 226 50.12 5.13 -0.24
CA ASN A 226 51.26 4.42 -0.82
C ASN A 226 51.71 4.97 -2.18
N SER A 227 50.88 5.76 -2.87
CA SER A 227 51.29 6.44 -4.10
C SER A 227 52.07 7.73 -3.85
N ILE A 228 52.14 8.21 -2.60
CA ILE A 228 52.80 9.46 -2.26
C ILE A 228 54.31 9.23 -2.16
N GLN A 229 55.06 9.66 -3.19
CA GLN A 229 56.51 9.69 -3.12
C GLN A 229 56.97 10.88 -2.28
N THR A 230 57.57 10.61 -1.12
CA THR A 230 58.16 11.66 -0.27
C THR A 230 59.43 12.26 -0.88
N ARG A 231 59.71 13.53 -0.57
CA ARG A 231 60.96 14.19 -0.99
C ARG A 231 62.18 13.40 -0.51
N LYS A 232 63.03 12.99 -1.45
CA LYS A 232 64.26 12.23 -1.17
C LYS A 232 65.40 13.15 -0.67
N MET A 233 65.29 13.59 0.57
CA MET A 233 66.32 14.41 1.22
C MET A 233 67.65 13.66 1.33
N LYS A 234 68.78 14.39 1.30
CA LYS A 234 70.12 13.80 1.32
C LYS A 234 70.35 12.97 2.60
N GLY A 235 69.81 13.38 3.74
CA GLY A 235 69.90 12.65 5.02
C GLY A 235 69.07 11.37 5.11
N LEU A 236 68.09 11.17 4.22
CA LEU A 236 67.27 9.94 4.15
C LEU A 236 67.84 8.91 3.16
N LYS A 237 68.91 9.27 2.43
CA LYS A 237 69.58 8.34 1.51
C LYS A 237 70.51 7.45 2.34
N LYS A 238 70.29 6.14 2.29
CA LYS A 238 71.16 5.14 2.92
C LYS A 238 72.62 5.38 2.55
N THR A 239 73.49 5.36 3.56
CA THR A 239 74.93 5.39 3.38
C THR A 239 75.42 4.09 2.72
N MET A 240 76.62 4.10 2.15
CA MET A 240 77.17 2.92 1.45
C MET A 240 77.35 1.71 2.38
N ALA A 241 77.63 1.94 3.66
CA ALA A 241 77.75 0.89 4.68
C ALA A 241 76.39 0.21 4.97
N GLU A 242 75.32 1.00 5.13
CA GLU A 242 73.96 0.50 5.39
C GLU A 242 73.37 -0.24 4.19
N LYS A 243 73.72 0.18 2.95
CA LYS A 243 73.35 -0.56 1.73
C LYS A 243 73.99 -1.95 1.69
N LYS A 244 75.28 -2.07 2.02
CA LYS A 244 75.99 -3.36 2.08
C LYS A 244 75.40 -4.29 3.16
N ALA A 245 75.12 -3.75 4.35
CA ALA A 245 74.49 -4.50 5.44
C ALA A 245 73.06 -4.95 5.10
N GLY A 246 72.26 -4.09 4.46
CA GLY A 246 70.89 -4.41 4.03
C GLY A 246 70.83 -5.46 2.91
N SER A 247 71.80 -5.47 2.00
CA SER A 247 71.88 -6.48 0.93
C SER A 247 72.23 -7.86 1.46
N LYS A 248 73.11 -7.94 2.48
CA LYS A 248 73.41 -9.20 3.19
C LYS A 248 72.17 -9.75 3.91
N ARG A 249 71.40 -8.90 4.60
CA ARG A 249 70.16 -9.32 5.29
C ARG A 249 69.06 -9.80 4.35
N LYS A 250 68.83 -9.12 3.21
CA LYS A 250 67.84 -9.55 2.21
C LYS A 250 68.16 -10.90 1.57
N ASN A 251 69.45 -11.21 1.37
CA ASN A 251 69.85 -12.51 0.85
C ASN A 251 69.57 -13.65 1.83
N ILE A 252 69.61 -13.38 3.14
CA ILE A 252 69.30 -14.36 4.20
C ILE A 252 67.77 -14.57 4.32
N GLU A 253 66.97 -13.50 4.29
CA GLU A 253 65.49 -13.61 4.35
C GLU A 253 64.88 -14.28 3.11
N ASN A 254 65.47 -14.10 1.93
CA ASN A 254 65.03 -14.80 0.72
C ASN A 254 65.39 -16.29 0.75
N SER A 255 66.55 -16.67 1.29
CA SER A 255 66.89 -18.09 1.47
C SER A 255 65.99 -18.79 2.48
N ASP A 256 65.56 -18.09 3.54
CA ASP A 256 64.65 -18.66 4.54
C ASP A 256 63.21 -18.82 4.04
N ASN A 257 62.71 -17.87 3.23
CA ASN A 257 61.37 -17.96 2.63
C ASN A 257 61.27 -19.04 1.54
N ASP A 258 62.33 -19.26 0.75
CA ASP A 258 62.37 -20.36 -0.23
C ASP A 258 62.45 -21.74 0.46
N ASN A 259 63.11 -21.82 1.62
CA ASN A 259 63.11 -23.03 2.45
C ASN A 259 61.73 -23.30 3.09
N LEU A 260 61.03 -22.27 3.58
CA LEU A 260 59.67 -22.40 4.13
C LEU A 260 58.62 -22.80 3.08
N LYS A 261 58.75 -22.36 1.83
CA LYS A 261 57.87 -22.80 0.71
C LYS A 261 58.13 -24.26 0.33
N LYS A 262 59.38 -24.72 0.31
CA LYS A 262 59.74 -26.12 0.07
C LYS A 262 59.24 -27.07 1.16
N LEU A 263 59.18 -26.61 2.41
CA LEU A 263 58.64 -27.39 3.54
C LEU A 263 57.13 -27.59 3.47
N LYS A 264 56.35 -26.60 2.98
CA LYS A 264 54.88 -26.72 2.82
C LYS A 264 54.45 -27.61 1.66
N THR A 265 55.20 -27.65 0.55
CA THR A 265 54.89 -28.53 -0.59
C THR A 265 55.13 -30.01 -0.27
N ASN A 266 56.01 -30.32 0.68
CA ASN A 266 56.32 -31.69 1.08
C ASN A 266 55.38 -32.26 2.16
N SER A 267 54.56 -31.43 2.83
CA SER A 267 53.58 -31.90 3.82
C SER A 267 52.21 -32.24 3.21
N ASP A 268 51.86 -31.69 2.05
CA ASP A 268 50.56 -31.92 1.39
C ASP A 268 50.56 -33.10 0.40
N SER A 269 51.62 -33.91 0.37
CA SER A 269 51.78 -35.07 -0.53
C SER A 269 51.97 -36.42 0.20
N ALA A 270 51.72 -36.44 1.51
CA ALA A 270 51.69 -37.64 2.32
C ALA A 270 50.41 -37.65 3.18
N ASP A 271 49.28 -37.92 2.52
CA ASP A 271 48.12 -38.69 2.99
C ASP A 271 47.17 -38.97 1.82
#